data_AF-A0A139IJV9-F1
#
_entry.id   AF-A0A139IJV9-F1
#
_cell.length_a   1.000
_cell.length_b   1.000
_cell.length_c   1.000
_cell.angle_alpha   90.00
_cell.angle_beta   90.00
_cell.angle_gamma   90.00
#
_symmetry.space_group_name_H-M   'P 1'
#
loop_
_entity.id
_entity.type
_entity.pdbx_description
1 polymer ?
#
loop_
_entity_poly.entity_id
_entity_poly.type
_entity_poly.pdbx_seq_one_letter_code
_entity_poly.pdbx_strand_id
1 'polypeptide(L)'
;MSSFSPPHEDVWIMAFVDRTCRPETEVWIFGSWESSTPSHRSKDCEDLVMALVKGIKALSVPESIHQSLLDHVSGVSRKDYSAHLSNPNLILCGAVHESTTKIFEELGLIGNVFDRVGLVPNHTYVFNVSELPEPRNLPEGLKWGELRYEHFAIVRARTQIPRQDKTLADLPNLAIYDAEKEVPIAWVFVGIDASLTTLHVEEEWRGKGLAKMIALKLWREKMDRFWEDGVLKFTHDYVIRGNAASVATSESLGGKHIGDTFWVRLDMSLAR
;
A
#
# COMPACT_ATOMS: atom_id res chain seq x y z
N MET A 1 6.71 -18.46 28.03
CA MET A 1 6.33 -17.30 27.19
C MET A 1 4.93 -17.61 26.66
N SER A 2 3.91 -16.96 27.23
CA SER A 2 2.52 -17.12 26.81
C SER A 2 2.35 -16.51 25.42
N SER A 3 1.87 -17.30 24.46
CA SER A 3 1.52 -16.83 23.13
C SER A 3 0.40 -15.80 23.23
N PHE A 4 0.72 -14.52 23.00
CA PHE A 4 -0.28 -13.50 22.68
C PHE A 4 -0.77 -13.73 21.25
N SER A 5 -1.48 -14.82 21.03
CA SER A 5 -2.39 -14.91 19.90
C SER A 5 -3.75 -14.47 20.43
N PRO A 6 -4.40 -13.43 19.87
CA PRO A 6 -5.77 -13.13 20.23
C PRO A 6 -6.60 -14.41 20.05
N PRO A 7 -7.53 -14.72 20.97
CA PRO A 7 -8.32 -15.93 20.88
C PRO A 7 -9.01 -15.98 19.51
N HIS A 8 -8.82 -17.09 18.80
CA HIS A 8 -9.32 -17.32 17.43
C HIS A 8 -10.85 -17.23 17.30
N GLU A 9 -11.58 -17.04 18.41
CA GLU A 9 -13.04 -17.11 18.49
C GLU A 9 -13.72 -15.73 18.55
N ASP A 10 -13.02 -14.66 18.90
CA ASP A 10 -13.63 -13.32 19.00
C ASP A 10 -13.57 -12.59 17.64
N VAL A 11 -14.72 -12.16 17.14
CA VAL A 11 -14.79 -11.30 15.95
C VAL A 11 -14.26 -9.91 16.31
N TRP A 12 -13.27 -9.42 15.57
CA TRP A 12 -12.68 -8.10 15.80
C TRP A 12 -12.43 -7.36 14.49
N ILE A 13 -12.39 -6.02 14.61
CA ILE A 13 -11.94 -5.11 13.57
C ILE A 13 -11.00 -4.09 14.20
N MET A 14 -9.93 -3.74 13.49
CA MET A 14 -9.03 -2.66 13.86
C MET A 14 -8.70 -1.80 12.64
N ALA A 15 -8.33 -0.55 12.89
CA ALA A 15 -7.84 0.32 11.85
C ALA A 15 -6.72 1.24 12.34
N PHE A 16 -5.74 1.46 11.47
CA PHE A 16 -4.87 2.63 11.56
C PHE A 16 -5.52 3.78 10.80
N VAL A 17 -5.56 4.97 11.40
CA VAL A 17 -6.23 6.15 10.83
C VAL A 17 -5.32 7.37 10.94
N ASP A 18 -5.00 7.96 9.80
CA ASP A 18 -4.33 9.26 9.70
C ASP A 18 -5.05 10.14 8.67
N ARG A 19 -5.90 11.04 9.17
CA ARG A 19 -6.68 11.97 8.34
C ARG A 19 -5.84 13.14 7.78
N THR A 20 -4.60 13.31 8.23
CA THR A 20 -3.73 14.41 7.76
C THR A 20 -3.15 14.12 6.37
N CYS A 21 -3.03 12.84 5.99
CA CYS A 21 -2.51 12.36 4.70
C CYS A 21 -3.49 12.52 3.52
N ARG A 22 -4.67 13.09 3.75
CA ARG A 22 -5.67 13.35 2.70
C ARG A 22 -5.06 14.09 1.51
N PRO A 23 -5.37 13.75 0.25
CA PRO A 23 -6.28 12.70 -0.21
C PRO A 23 -5.57 11.37 -0.57
N GLU A 24 -4.35 11.14 -0.07
CA GLU A 24 -3.70 9.83 -0.13
C GLU A 24 -4.42 8.82 0.80
N THR A 25 -3.85 7.63 0.98
CA THR A 25 -4.41 6.64 1.90
C THR A 25 -4.45 7.20 3.32
N GLU A 26 -5.64 7.25 3.90
CA GLU A 26 -5.89 7.75 5.26
C GLU A 26 -6.14 6.60 6.24
N VAL A 27 -6.55 5.41 5.75
CA VAL A 27 -6.95 4.30 6.63
C VAL A 27 -6.44 2.96 6.10
N TRP A 28 -5.99 2.11 7.02
CA TRP A 28 -5.78 0.68 6.79
C TRP A 28 -6.64 -0.10 7.78
N ILE A 29 -7.39 -1.08 7.30
CA ILE A 29 -8.41 -1.80 8.06
C ILE A 29 -8.09 -3.29 8.02
N PHE A 30 -8.20 -3.93 9.18
CA PHE A 30 -7.97 -5.37 9.33
C PHE A 30 -9.13 -5.95 10.14
N GLY A 31 -9.68 -7.07 9.67
CA GLY A 31 -10.72 -7.83 10.37
C GLY A 31 -10.34 -9.28 10.57
N SER A 32 -10.78 -9.90 11.67
CA SER A 32 -10.50 -11.31 11.96
C SER A 32 -11.02 -12.27 10.86
N TRP A 33 -12.10 -11.87 10.18
CA TRP A 33 -12.73 -12.61 9.09
C TRP A 33 -11.93 -12.64 7.78
N GLU A 34 -10.82 -11.92 7.67
CA GLU A 34 -9.94 -11.96 6.50
C GLU A 34 -9.22 -13.31 6.37
N SER A 35 -8.99 -13.98 7.50
CA SER A 35 -8.43 -15.34 7.56
C SER A 35 -9.45 -16.47 7.36
N SER A 36 -10.74 -16.13 7.40
CA SER A 36 -11.84 -17.10 7.36
C SER A 36 -12.29 -17.36 5.93
N THR A 37 -12.73 -18.59 5.66
CA THR A 37 -13.42 -18.89 4.40
C THR A 37 -14.70 -18.03 4.31
N PRO A 38 -15.11 -17.60 3.10
CA PRO A 38 -16.21 -16.64 2.91
C PRO A 38 -17.56 -17.04 3.53
N SER A 39 -17.74 -18.29 3.96
CA SER A 39 -18.94 -18.86 4.55
C SER A 39 -19.20 -18.47 6.01
N HIS A 40 -18.25 -17.83 6.71
CA HIS A 40 -18.38 -17.46 8.13
C HIS A 40 -18.61 -15.95 8.34
N ARG A 41 -19.41 -15.32 7.47
CA ARG A 41 -19.83 -13.93 7.67
C ARG A 41 -21.05 -13.88 8.59
N SER A 42 -20.89 -13.25 9.76
CA SER A 42 -21.99 -13.00 10.68
C SER A 42 -22.44 -11.55 10.61
N LYS A 43 -23.64 -11.29 11.13
CA LYS A 43 -24.17 -9.94 11.35
C LYS A 43 -23.23 -9.08 12.21
N ASP A 44 -22.47 -9.72 13.09
CA ASP A 44 -21.50 -9.05 13.96
C ASP A 44 -20.38 -8.36 13.15
N CYS A 45 -19.93 -8.95 12.03
CA CYS A 45 -18.93 -8.32 11.17
C CYS A 45 -19.44 -7.01 10.56
N GLU A 46 -20.67 -6.99 10.07
CA GLU A 46 -21.31 -5.79 9.52
C GLU A 46 -21.45 -4.70 10.59
N ASP A 47 -21.90 -5.08 11.79
CA ASP A 47 -22.12 -4.15 12.89
C ASP A 47 -20.80 -3.56 13.39
N LEU A 48 -19.73 -4.36 13.46
CA LEU A 48 -18.37 -3.90 13.76
C LEU A 48 -17.82 -2.96 12.69
N VAL A 49 -18.00 -3.28 11.40
CA VAL A 49 -17.60 -2.40 10.30
C VAL A 49 -18.33 -1.05 10.38
N MET A 50 -19.65 -1.06 10.58
CA MET A 50 -20.42 0.18 10.70
C MET A 50 -20.02 0.98 11.95
N ALA A 51 -19.77 0.31 13.08
CA ALA A 51 -19.28 0.96 14.29
C ALA A 51 -17.91 1.62 14.08
N LEU A 52 -16.96 0.93 13.42
CA LEU A 52 -15.67 1.49 13.06
C LEU A 52 -15.82 2.73 12.18
N VAL A 53 -16.62 2.63 11.11
CA VAL A 53 -16.84 3.75 10.17
C VAL A 53 -17.46 4.96 10.89
N LYS A 54 -18.43 4.75 11.79
CA LYS A 54 -18.99 5.81 12.63
C LYS A 54 -17.94 6.41 13.57
N GLY A 55 -17.07 5.59 14.15
CA GLY A 55 -15.95 6.03 14.98
C GLY A 55 -14.98 6.93 14.20
N ILE A 56 -14.57 6.50 12.99
CA ILE A 56 -13.71 7.28 12.10
C ILE A 56 -14.38 8.59 11.66
N LYS A 57 -15.69 8.57 11.38
CA LYS A 57 -16.48 9.76 11.03
C LYS A 57 -16.50 10.80 12.14
N ALA A 58 -16.45 10.36 13.40
CA ALA A 58 -16.46 11.25 14.56
C ALA A 58 -15.10 11.94 14.81
N LEU A 59 -14.03 11.49 14.16
CA LEU A 59 -12.72 12.15 14.22
C LEU A 59 -12.77 13.48 13.45
N SER A 60 -12.04 14.48 13.96
CA SER A 60 -11.85 15.75 13.25
C SER A 60 -11.21 15.52 11.87
N VAL A 61 -11.57 16.35 10.91
CA VAL A 61 -10.89 16.42 9.61
C VAL A 61 -9.84 17.53 9.67
N PRO A 62 -8.56 17.21 9.90
CA PRO A 62 -7.50 18.22 9.96
C PRO A 62 -7.22 18.78 8.57
N GLU A 63 -6.46 19.88 8.53
CA GLU A 63 -5.88 20.37 7.27
C GLU A 63 -4.95 19.31 6.68
N SER A 64 -5.05 19.11 5.38
CA SER A 64 -4.22 18.16 4.64
C SER A 64 -2.77 18.63 4.61
N ILE A 65 -1.82 17.72 4.82
CA ILE A 65 -0.38 17.99 4.61
C ILE A 65 -0.03 18.22 3.13
N HIS A 66 -0.98 18.05 2.22
CA HIS A 66 -0.90 18.22 0.77
C HIS A 66 -1.71 19.42 0.24
N GLN A 67 -2.31 20.22 1.13
CA GLN A 67 -3.21 21.34 0.76
C GLN A 67 -2.57 22.34 -0.20
N SER A 68 -1.25 22.56 -0.10
CA SER A 68 -0.49 23.51 -0.93
C SER A 68 -0.02 22.96 -2.29
N LEU A 69 -0.29 21.68 -2.61
CA LEU A 69 0.34 20.97 -3.75
C LEU A 69 -0.63 20.67 -4.90
N LEU A 70 -1.81 21.30 -4.92
CA LEU A 70 -2.82 21.13 -5.98
C LEU A 70 -2.26 21.36 -7.40
N ASP A 71 -1.27 22.22 -7.56
CA ASP A 71 -0.68 22.57 -8.86
C ASP A 71 0.32 21.52 -9.40
N HIS A 72 0.72 20.52 -8.60
CA HIS A 72 1.78 19.56 -8.94
C HIS A 72 1.35 18.09 -9.00
N VAL A 73 0.05 17.80 -8.86
CA VAL A 73 -0.47 16.43 -8.95
C VAL A 73 -0.33 15.91 -10.39
N SER A 74 0.55 14.95 -10.66
CA SER A 74 0.68 14.26 -11.95
C SER A 74 0.18 12.81 -11.85
N GLY A 75 -0.45 12.28 -12.90
CA GLY A 75 -0.88 10.87 -12.99
C GLY A 75 -2.36 10.68 -13.37
N VAL A 76 -2.73 9.42 -13.65
CA VAL A 76 -4.07 9.03 -14.17
C VAL A 76 -5.19 9.31 -13.17
N SER A 77 -4.89 9.48 -11.88
CA SER A 77 -5.89 9.74 -10.82
C SER A 77 -6.07 11.20 -10.43
N ARG A 78 -5.52 12.20 -11.17
CA ARG A 78 -5.63 13.64 -10.81
C ARG A 78 -7.08 14.07 -10.51
N LYS A 79 -8.04 13.57 -11.31
CA LYS A 79 -9.47 13.87 -11.13
C LYS A 79 -9.98 13.33 -9.80
N ASP A 80 -9.67 12.08 -9.48
CA ASP A 80 -10.08 11.43 -8.23
C ASP A 80 -9.38 12.04 -7.01
N TYR A 81 -8.12 12.44 -7.17
CA TYR A 81 -7.33 13.10 -6.13
C TYR A 81 -7.93 14.47 -5.77
N SER A 82 -8.26 15.28 -6.77
CA SER A 82 -8.88 16.61 -6.58
C SER A 82 -10.33 16.51 -6.06
N ALA A 83 -11.08 15.53 -6.55
CA ALA A 83 -12.43 15.26 -6.06
C ALA A 83 -12.41 14.75 -4.61
N HIS A 84 -11.45 13.90 -4.25
CA HIS A 84 -11.25 13.46 -2.87
C HIS A 84 -10.90 14.67 -2.00
N LEU A 85 -9.87 15.44 -2.34
CA LEU A 85 -9.42 16.58 -1.53
C LEU A 85 -10.55 17.61 -1.27
N SER A 86 -11.39 17.88 -2.27
CA SER A 86 -12.49 18.86 -2.15
C SER A 86 -13.72 18.37 -1.37
N ASN A 87 -13.89 17.06 -1.15
CA ASN A 87 -15.03 16.51 -0.41
C ASN A 87 -14.58 15.91 0.94
N PRO A 88 -14.79 16.57 2.09
CA PRO A 88 -14.33 16.09 3.41
C PRO A 88 -15.02 14.81 3.91
N ASN A 89 -16.13 14.40 3.27
CA ASN A 89 -16.83 13.16 3.60
C ASN A 89 -16.22 11.92 2.93
N LEU A 90 -15.32 12.08 1.96
CA LEU A 90 -14.62 10.94 1.40
C LEU A 90 -13.50 10.49 2.34
N ILE A 91 -13.18 9.22 2.31
CA ILE A 91 -11.96 8.72 2.97
C ILE A 91 -11.37 7.61 2.12
N LEU A 92 -10.05 7.61 1.92
CA LEU A 92 -9.38 6.56 1.15
C LEU A 92 -8.82 5.49 2.09
N CYS A 93 -9.42 4.31 2.04
CA CYS A 93 -8.93 3.10 2.69
C CYS A 93 -8.01 2.35 1.73
N GLY A 94 -6.77 2.08 2.16
CA GLY A 94 -5.79 1.32 1.38
C GLY A 94 -5.80 -0.15 1.75
N ALA A 95 -5.44 -0.98 0.78
CA ALA A 95 -5.26 -2.43 0.96
C ALA A 95 -6.42 -3.14 1.69
N VAL A 96 -7.66 -2.71 1.46
CA VAL A 96 -8.85 -3.31 2.08
C VAL A 96 -9.04 -4.72 1.51
N HIS A 97 -9.05 -5.73 2.38
CA HIS A 97 -9.28 -7.11 1.96
C HIS A 97 -10.63 -7.29 1.25
N GLU A 98 -10.72 -8.25 0.33
CA GLU A 98 -11.92 -8.50 -0.47
C GLU A 98 -13.18 -8.78 0.37
N SER A 99 -13.01 -9.39 1.55
CA SER A 99 -14.13 -9.69 2.45
C SER A 99 -14.71 -8.43 3.08
N THR A 100 -13.84 -7.55 3.58
CA THR A 100 -14.21 -6.24 4.13
C THR A 100 -14.77 -5.31 3.05
N THR A 101 -14.22 -5.37 1.83
CA THR A 101 -14.74 -4.62 0.68
C THR A 101 -16.18 -5.00 0.36
N LYS A 102 -16.52 -6.30 0.37
CA LYS A 102 -17.90 -6.76 0.16
C LYS A 102 -18.86 -6.25 1.25
N ILE A 103 -18.42 -6.19 2.51
CA ILE A 103 -19.22 -5.62 3.61
C ILE A 103 -19.49 -4.13 3.35
N PHE A 104 -18.49 -3.38 2.89
CA PHE A 104 -18.70 -1.97 2.53
C PHE A 104 -19.71 -1.79 1.38
N GLU A 105 -19.70 -2.67 0.39
CA GLU A 105 -20.70 -2.67 -0.69
C GLU A 105 -22.11 -2.99 -0.15
N GLU A 106 -22.25 -4.03 0.68
CA GLU A 106 -23.52 -4.47 1.29
C GLU A 106 -24.12 -3.39 2.20
N LEU A 107 -23.28 -2.66 2.94
CA LEU A 107 -23.69 -1.53 3.77
C LEU A 107 -23.95 -0.24 2.96
N GLY A 108 -23.71 -0.26 1.64
CA GLY A 108 -23.89 0.91 0.78
C GLY A 108 -22.93 2.06 1.08
N LEU A 109 -21.75 1.77 1.66
CA LEU A 109 -20.75 2.77 2.04
C LEU A 109 -19.84 3.17 0.87
N ILE A 110 -19.75 2.31 -0.14
CA ILE A 110 -19.11 2.61 -1.42
C ILE A 110 -20.24 2.97 -2.38
N GLY A 111 -20.40 4.26 -2.69
CA GLY A 111 -21.35 4.67 -3.71
C GLY A 111 -20.93 4.19 -5.11
N ASN A 112 -21.83 4.27 -6.10
CA ASN A 112 -21.54 4.12 -7.54
C ASN A 112 -20.56 5.18 -8.10
N VAL A 113 -19.78 5.85 -7.24
CA VAL A 113 -18.96 7.03 -7.56
C VAL A 113 -17.81 6.70 -8.50
N PHE A 114 -17.56 5.41 -8.73
CA PHE A 114 -16.83 4.94 -9.89
C PHE A 114 -17.61 3.73 -10.41
N ASP A 115 -18.16 3.80 -11.63
CA ASP A 115 -18.57 2.60 -12.36
C ASP A 115 -17.51 1.53 -12.13
N ARG A 116 -17.90 0.26 -11.89
CA ARG A 116 -17.09 -0.90 -11.43
C ARG A 116 -15.68 -1.07 -12.05
N VAL A 117 -15.35 -0.32 -13.10
CA VAL A 117 -14.01 -0.02 -13.63
C VAL A 117 -13.03 0.52 -12.57
N GLY A 118 -13.49 1.17 -11.49
CA GLY A 118 -12.63 1.86 -10.50
C GLY A 118 -12.02 1.00 -9.39
N LEU A 119 -12.59 -0.18 -9.07
CA LEU A 119 -12.08 -1.08 -8.03
C LEU A 119 -11.28 -2.22 -8.67
N VAL A 120 -10.05 -1.93 -9.08
CA VAL A 120 -9.16 -2.96 -9.60
C VAL A 120 -8.53 -3.72 -8.44
N PRO A 121 -8.70 -5.06 -8.36
CA PRO A 121 -8.09 -5.86 -7.31
C PRO A 121 -6.56 -5.84 -7.43
N ASN A 122 -5.90 -5.90 -6.28
CA ASN A 122 -4.46 -6.10 -6.17
C ASN A 122 -4.21 -7.44 -5.49
N HIS A 123 -3.38 -8.28 -6.09
CA HIS A 123 -2.87 -9.46 -5.42
C HIS A 123 -2.02 -9.02 -4.24
N THR A 124 -2.26 -9.60 -3.07
CA THR A 124 -1.44 -9.39 -1.88
C THR A 124 -0.48 -10.56 -1.75
N TYR A 125 0.82 -10.31 -1.93
CA TYR A 125 1.85 -11.32 -1.68
C TYR A 125 2.51 -11.06 -0.33
N VAL A 126 2.72 -12.11 0.45
CA VAL A 126 3.47 -12.08 1.71
C VAL A 126 4.75 -12.90 1.55
N PHE A 127 5.83 -12.40 2.15
CA PHE A 127 7.15 -12.99 2.09
C PHE A 127 7.69 -13.16 3.51
N ASN A 128 8.20 -14.36 3.83
CA ASN A 128 9.01 -14.54 5.03
C ASN A 128 10.43 -14.08 4.74
N VAL A 129 10.90 -13.03 5.43
CA VAL A 129 12.20 -12.40 5.14
C VAL A 129 13.37 -13.34 5.36
N SER A 130 13.25 -14.31 6.27
CA SER A 130 14.28 -15.32 6.49
C SER A 130 14.35 -16.39 5.40
N GLU A 131 13.30 -16.54 4.58
CA GLU A 131 13.22 -17.51 3.47
C GLU A 131 13.52 -16.85 2.11
N LEU A 132 13.69 -15.53 2.07
CA LEU A 132 14.00 -14.80 0.86
C LEU A 132 15.35 -15.24 0.28
N PRO A 133 15.50 -15.28 -1.06
CA PRO A 133 16.76 -15.64 -1.70
C PRO A 133 17.88 -14.64 -1.34
N GLU A 134 19.12 -15.11 -1.44
CA GLU A 134 20.29 -14.25 -1.26
C GLU A 134 20.36 -13.19 -2.37
N PRO A 135 20.59 -11.91 -2.02
CA PRO A 135 20.72 -10.86 -3.02
C PRO A 135 21.96 -11.08 -3.88
N ARG A 136 21.81 -10.87 -5.18
CA ARG A 136 22.95 -10.87 -6.11
C ARG A 136 23.76 -9.59 -5.92
N ASN A 137 25.06 -9.66 -6.25
CA ASN A 137 25.87 -8.46 -6.37
C ASN A 137 25.36 -7.57 -7.50
N LEU A 138 25.44 -6.26 -7.27
CA LEU A 138 25.09 -5.27 -8.26
C LEU A 138 26.04 -5.38 -9.47
N PRO A 139 25.53 -5.35 -10.72
CA PRO A 139 26.39 -5.33 -11.91
C PRO A 139 27.39 -4.17 -11.90
N GLU A 140 28.51 -4.35 -12.61
CA GLU A 140 29.50 -3.28 -12.80
C GLU A 140 28.87 -2.05 -13.45
N GLY A 141 29.35 -0.86 -13.07
CA GLY A 141 28.82 0.42 -13.53
C GLY A 141 27.54 0.88 -12.84
N LEU A 142 27.01 0.09 -11.89
CA LEU A 142 25.85 0.47 -11.09
C LEU A 142 26.24 0.66 -9.62
N LYS A 143 25.50 1.52 -8.91
CA LYS A 143 25.70 1.74 -7.48
C LYS A 143 24.39 1.86 -6.71
N TRP A 144 24.41 1.51 -5.43
CA TRP A 144 23.29 1.75 -4.52
C TRP A 144 23.24 3.21 -4.09
N GLY A 145 22.04 3.69 -3.78
CA GLY A 145 21.83 5.01 -3.20
C GLY A 145 20.43 5.16 -2.64
N GLU A 146 20.12 6.35 -2.16
CA GLU A 146 18.78 6.75 -1.74
C GLU A 146 18.31 7.90 -2.63
N LEU A 147 17.02 7.89 -2.94
CA LEU A 147 16.37 9.02 -3.58
C LEU A 147 16.34 10.22 -2.64
N ARG A 148 16.45 11.39 -3.26
CA ARG A 148 16.41 12.71 -2.63
C ARG A 148 15.27 13.52 -3.23
N TYR A 149 14.94 14.64 -2.60
CA TYR A 149 13.84 15.52 -3.02
C TYR A 149 13.88 15.86 -4.52
N GLU A 150 15.07 16.14 -5.08
CA GLU A 150 15.25 16.42 -6.51
C GLU A 150 14.80 15.28 -7.46
N HIS A 151 14.71 14.05 -6.95
CA HIS A 151 14.32 12.87 -7.73
C HIS A 151 12.82 12.56 -7.65
N PHE A 152 12.05 13.18 -6.76
CA PHE A 152 10.65 12.79 -6.59
C PHE A 152 9.78 13.14 -7.81
N ALA A 153 10.18 14.12 -8.61
CA ALA A 153 9.51 14.44 -9.86
C ALA A 153 9.54 13.26 -10.85
N ILE A 154 10.68 12.56 -10.99
CA ILE A 154 10.75 11.37 -11.85
C ILE A 154 9.94 10.21 -11.27
N VAL A 155 9.96 10.03 -9.94
CA VAL A 155 9.12 9.01 -9.27
C VAL A 155 7.65 9.21 -9.63
N ARG A 156 7.11 10.43 -9.45
CA ARG A 156 5.72 10.76 -9.79
C ARG A 156 5.40 10.60 -11.26
N ALA A 157 6.37 10.86 -12.15
CA ALA A 157 6.19 10.68 -13.59
C ALA A 157 6.13 9.20 -14.02
N ARG A 158 6.51 8.26 -13.14
CA ARG A 158 6.65 6.82 -13.45
C ARG A 158 5.71 5.92 -12.67
N THR A 159 4.94 6.47 -11.73
CA THR A 159 3.96 5.73 -10.92
C THR A 159 2.55 6.25 -11.14
N GLN A 160 1.56 5.37 -11.00
CA GLN A 160 0.14 5.77 -10.95
C GLN A 160 -0.34 6.02 -9.52
N ILE A 161 0.49 5.71 -8.52
CA ILE A 161 0.21 5.95 -7.11
C ILE A 161 0.48 7.44 -6.85
N PRO A 162 -0.53 8.26 -6.49
CA PRO A 162 -0.40 9.72 -6.44
C PRO A 162 0.27 10.20 -5.14
N ARG A 163 1.48 9.70 -4.84
CA ARG A 163 2.28 10.12 -3.68
C ARG A 163 2.87 11.50 -3.90
N GLN A 164 2.76 12.37 -2.89
CA GLN A 164 3.35 13.70 -2.88
C GLN A 164 4.77 13.68 -2.32
N ASP A 165 5.53 14.74 -2.63
CA ASP A 165 6.93 14.89 -2.21
C ASP A 165 7.12 14.76 -0.71
N LYS A 166 6.20 15.32 0.07
CA LYS A 166 6.24 15.22 1.53
C LYS A 166 6.14 13.77 2.00
N THR A 167 5.21 12.99 1.45
CA THR A 167 5.11 11.57 1.76
C THR A 167 6.38 10.83 1.33
N LEU A 168 6.84 11.04 0.09
CA LEU A 168 8.03 10.37 -0.43
C LEU A 168 9.29 10.68 0.38
N ALA A 169 9.39 11.89 0.96
CA ALA A 169 10.50 12.29 1.84
C ALA A 169 10.57 11.47 3.13
N ASP A 170 9.43 11.07 3.68
CA ASP A 170 9.33 10.38 4.97
C ASP A 170 9.41 8.85 4.84
N LEU A 171 9.22 8.32 3.62
CA LEU A 171 9.25 6.89 3.36
C LEU A 171 10.68 6.36 3.19
N PRO A 172 11.07 5.26 3.87
CA PRO A 172 12.30 4.56 3.59
C PRO A 172 12.33 4.16 2.13
N ASN A 173 13.45 4.41 1.47
CA ASN A 173 13.61 4.11 0.06
C ASN A 173 15.01 3.58 -0.23
N LEU A 174 15.13 2.98 -1.40
CA LEU A 174 16.39 2.54 -1.96
C LEU A 174 16.35 2.76 -3.47
N ALA A 175 17.49 3.07 -4.05
CA ALA A 175 17.67 3.25 -5.48
C ALA A 175 18.95 2.56 -5.98
N ILE A 176 18.93 2.25 -7.28
CA ILE A 176 20.10 1.86 -8.06
C ILE A 176 20.36 2.99 -9.04
N TYR A 177 21.60 3.46 -9.07
CA TYR A 177 22.08 4.52 -9.94
C TYR A 177 22.99 3.95 -11.03
N ASP A 178 22.90 4.54 -12.22
CA ASP A 178 23.99 4.51 -13.20
C ASP A 178 25.16 5.31 -12.62
N ALA A 179 26.30 4.66 -12.37
CA ALA A 179 27.42 5.25 -11.66
C ALA A 179 28.15 6.33 -12.48
N GLU A 180 28.08 6.29 -13.80
CA GLU A 180 28.71 7.31 -14.65
C GLU A 180 27.81 8.53 -14.80
N LYS A 181 26.51 8.30 -15.00
CA LYS A 181 25.55 9.38 -15.24
C LYS A 181 24.99 10.00 -13.96
N GLU A 182 25.17 9.36 -12.82
CA GLU A 182 24.64 9.80 -11.52
C GLU A 182 23.10 9.94 -11.51
N VAL A 183 22.39 9.11 -12.29
CA VAL A 183 20.91 9.11 -12.37
C VAL A 183 20.32 7.82 -11.81
N PRO A 184 19.19 7.87 -11.09
CA PRO A 184 18.51 6.68 -10.60
C PRO A 184 17.85 5.95 -11.78
N ILE A 185 18.10 4.65 -11.90
CA ILE A 185 17.56 3.77 -12.96
C ILE A 185 16.55 2.75 -12.43
N ALA A 186 16.55 2.52 -11.12
CA ALA A 186 15.56 1.72 -10.42
C ALA A 186 15.41 2.22 -8.99
N TRP A 187 14.21 2.13 -8.44
CA TRP A 187 13.92 2.56 -7.07
C TRP A 187 12.73 1.82 -6.49
N VAL A 188 12.61 1.90 -5.18
CA VAL A 188 11.49 1.35 -4.43
C VAL A 188 11.38 2.04 -3.06
N PHE A 189 10.17 2.03 -2.50
CA PHE A 189 9.85 2.59 -1.20
C PHE A 189 9.21 1.55 -0.31
N VAL A 190 9.27 1.77 1.01
CA VAL A 190 8.44 1.09 1.99
C VAL A 190 7.25 1.98 2.31
N GLY A 191 6.03 1.47 2.10
CA GLY A 191 4.78 2.15 2.45
C GLY A 191 4.60 2.31 3.96
N ILE A 192 3.64 3.14 4.36
CA ILE A 192 3.29 3.35 5.78
C ILE A 192 2.82 2.04 6.43
N ASP A 193 2.15 1.19 5.65
CA ASP A 193 1.73 -0.16 6.02
C ASP A 193 2.84 -1.20 5.97
N ALA A 194 4.10 -0.80 5.74
CA ALA A 194 5.24 -1.70 5.53
C ALA A 194 5.17 -2.50 4.21
N SER A 195 4.34 -2.09 3.25
CA SER A 195 4.33 -2.71 1.91
C SER A 195 5.52 -2.28 1.06
N LEU A 196 5.98 -3.14 0.15
CA LEU A 196 6.80 -2.71 -0.98
C LEU A 196 5.94 -1.84 -1.91
N THR A 197 6.32 -0.58 -2.11
CA THR A 197 5.53 0.35 -2.91
C THR A 197 6.40 1.16 -3.88
N THR A 198 5.79 1.63 -4.97
CA THR A 198 6.45 2.48 -5.96
C THR A 198 7.74 1.86 -6.54
N LEU A 199 7.76 0.53 -6.67
CA LEU A 199 8.85 -0.19 -7.34
C LEU A 199 8.88 0.16 -8.82
N HIS A 200 10.04 0.59 -9.31
CA HIS A 200 10.24 0.89 -10.71
C HIS A 200 11.63 0.48 -11.18
N VAL A 201 11.72 0.09 -12.45
CA VAL A 201 12.96 -0.07 -13.21
C VAL A 201 12.72 0.57 -14.57
N GLU A 202 13.61 1.49 -14.95
CA GLU A 202 13.60 2.13 -16.27
C GLU A 202 13.66 1.08 -17.38
N GLU A 203 12.98 1.33 -18.49
CA GLU A 203 12.63 0.31 -19.48
C GLU A 203 13.85 -0.41 -20.06
N GLU A 204 14.90 0.34 -20.39
CA GLU A 204 16.16 -0.16 -20.94
C GLU A 204 16.98 -1.00 -19.94
N TRP A 205 16.63 -0.94 -18.66
CA TRP A 205 17.27 -1.68 -17.57
C TRP A 205 16.44 -2.89 -17.09
N ARG A 206 15.25 -3.12 -17.65
CA ARG A 206 14.39 -4.27 -17.31
C ARG A 206 14.99 -5.60 -17.77
N GLY A 207 14.49 -6.70 -17.20
CA GLY A 207 14.96 -8.06 -17.50
C GLY A 207 16.33 -8.41 -16.91
N LYS A 208 17.04 -7.46 -16.27
CA LYS A 208 18.36 -7.66 -15.65
C LYS A 208 18.30 -8.10 -14.18
N GLY A 209 17.10 -8.30 -13.63
CA GLY A 209 16.89 -8.72 -12.24
C GLY A 209 16.93 -7.58 -11.20
N LEU A 210 17.12 -6.32 -11.62
CA LEU A 210 17.26 -5.17 -10.71
C LEU A 210 16.08 -4.99 -9.74
N ALA A 211 14.85 -5.22 -10.21
CA ALA A 211 13.64 -5.17 -9.38
C ALA A 211 13.71 -6.12 -8.17
N LYS A 212 14.22 -7.33 -8.38
CA LYS A 212 14.38 -8.32 -7.30
C LYS A 212 15.49 -7.90 -6.34
N MET A 213 16.61 -7.44 -6.89
CA MET A 213 17.78 -7.06 -6.10
C MET A 213 17.46 -5.90 -5.15
N ILE A 214 16.78 -4.88 -5.66
CA ILE A 214 16.42 -3.72 -4.87
C ILE A 214 15.36 -4.03 -3.80
N ALA A 215 14.35 -4.86 -4.13
CA ALA A 215 13.35 -5.31 -3.16
C ALA A 215 13.98 -6.12 -2.01
N LEU A 216 14.84 -7.09 -2.34
CA LEU A 216 15.54 -7.91 -1.34
C LEU A 216 16.41 -7.06 -0.40
N LYS A 217 17.18 -6.12 -0.95
CA LYS A 217 18.04 -5.24 -0.15
C LYS A 217 17.21 -4.29 0.72
N LEU A 218 16.16 -3.68 0.15
CA LEU A 218 15.24 -2.83 0.91
C LEU A 218 14.63 -3.59 2.09
N TRP A 219 14.09 -4.79 1.85
CA TRP A 219 13.47 -5.57 2.91
C TRP A 219 14.45 -5.96 4.01
N ARG A 220 15.72 -6.21 3.68
CA ARG A 220 16.74 -6.57 4.69
C ARG A 220 17.25 -5.39 5.49
N GLU A 221 17.32 -4.20 4.90
CA GLU A 221 18.06 -3.08 5.50
C GLU A 221 17.18 -1.92 5.97
N LYS A 222 15.93 -1.83 5.50
CA LYS A 222 15.07 -0.66 5.72
C LYS A 222 13.75 -0.98 6.44
N MET A 223 13.54 -2.23 6.82
CA MET A 223 12.26 -2.70 7.39
C MET A 223 12.28 -2.92 8.90
N ASP A 224 13.44 -2.87 9.57
CA ASP A 224 13.55 -3.28 10.98
C ASP A 224 12.59 -2.52 11.91
N ARG A 225 12.30 -1.25 11.62
CA ARG A 225 11.35 -0.43 12.40
C ARG A 225 9.89 -0.90 12.34
N PHE A 226 9.54 -1.77 11.40
CA PHE A 226 8.17 -2.26 11.18
C PHE A 226 7.94 -3.64 11.81
N TRP A 227 8.96 -4.24 12.41
CA TRP A 227 8.85 -5.53 13.06
C TRP A 227 9.00 -5.40 14.57
N GLU A 228 8.23 -6.19 15.29
CA GLU A 228 8.44 -6.40 16.71
C GLU A 228 9.66 -7.31 16.94
N ASP A 229 10.34 -7.12 18.06
CA ASP A 229 11.45 -8.00 18.43
C ASP A 229 10.95 -9.41 18.74
N GLY A 230 11.64 -10.43 18.22
CA GLY A 230 11.35 -11.83 18.53
C GLY A 230 10.19 -12.46 17.75
N VAL A 231 9.57 -11.75 16.80
CA VAL A 231 8.59 -12.33 15.86
C VAL A 231 9.21 -12.65 14.50
N LEU A 232 8.54 -13.52 13.73
CA LEU A 232 8.91 -13.77 12.35
C LEU A 232 8.76 -12.48 11.52
N LYS A 233 9.82 -12.14 10.79
CA LYS A 233 9.87 -10.94 9.95
C LYS A 233 9.15 -11.21 8.63
N PHE A 234 7.92 -10.70 8.51
CA PHE A 234 7.14 -10.74 7.27
C PHE A 234 7.14 -9.39 6.56
N THR A 235 7.17 -9.43 5.24
CA THR A 235 6.93 -8.25 4.39
C THR A 235 5.88 -8.60 3.35
N HIS A 236 5.33 -7.59 2.68
CA HIS A 236 4.31 -7.81 1.67
C HIS A 236 4.40 -6.79 0.55
N ASP A 237 3.72 -7.09 -0.55
CA ASP A 237 3.49 -6.15 -1.63
C ASP A 237 2.07 -6.30 -2.20
N TYR A 238 1.70 -5.31 -3.01
CA TYR A 238 0.42 -5.26 -3.69
C TYR A 238 0.65 -5.13 -5.18
N VAL A 239 0.17 -6.11 -5.94
CA VAL A 239 0.33 -6.15 -7.39
C VAL A 239 -1.03 -6.04 -8.06
N ILE A 240 -1.25 -4.93 -8.78
CA ILE A 240 -2.48 -4.75 -9.55
C ILE A 240 -2.72 -5.94 -10.49
N ARG A 241 -3.94 -6.48 -10.45
CA ARG A 241 -4.32 -7.63 -11.28
C ARG A 241 -4.13 -7.29 -12.76
N GLY A 242 -3.48 -8.18 -13.49
CA GLY A 242 -3.09 -7.97 -14.91
C GLY A 242 -1.64 -7.52 -15.10
N ASN A 243 -0.92 -7.13 -14.05
CA ASN A 243 0.51 -6.83 -14.12
C ASN A 243 1.37 -8.11 -14.04
N ALA A 244 1.43 -8.86 -15.14
CA ALA A 244 2.14 -10.14 -15.22
C ALA A 244 3.62 -10.05 -14.84
N ALA A 245 4.30 -8.94 -15.14
CA ALA A 245 5.71 -8.75 -14.80
C ALA A 245 5.95 -8.65 -13.29
N SER A 246 5.07 -7.94 -12.57
CA SER A 246 5.16 -7.80 -11.11
C SER A 246 4.71 -9.05 -10.39
N VAL A 247 3.70 -9.76 -10.92
CA VAL A 247 3.31 -11.11 -10.46
C VAL A 247 4.50 -12.06 -10.54
N ALA A 248 5.12 -12.18 -11.72
CA ALA A 248 6.29 -13.05 -11.90
C ALA A 248 7.48 -12.65 -11.00
N THR A 249 7.65 -11.35 -10.73
CA THR A 249 8.68 -10.86 -9.80
C THR A 249 8.39 -11.34 -8.38
N SER A 250 7.17 -11.14 -7.88
CA SER A 250 6.72 -11.51 -6.53
C SER A 250 6.81 -13.02 -6.31
N GLU A 251 6.28 -13.82 -7.23
CA GLU A 251 6.33 -15.28 -7.15
C GLU A 251 7.77 -15.81 -7.15
N SER A 252 8.64 -15.24 -8.00
CA SER A 252 10.04 -15.68 -8.06
C SER A 252 10.88 -15.31 -6.84
N LEU A 253 10.41 -14.36 -6.03
CA LEU A 253 11.01 -14.00 -4.73
C LEU A 253 10.48 -14.90 -3.59
N GLY A 254 9.59 -15.85 -3.89
CA GLY A 254 8.96 -16.74 -2.91
C GLY A 254 7.69 -16.16 -2.30
N GLY A 255 7.10 -15.13 -2.91
CA GLY A 255 5.87 -14.52 -2.43
C GLY A 255 4.70 -15.50 -2.45
N LYS A 256 3.96 -15.56 -1.34
CA LYS A 256 2.72 -16.33 -1.21
C LYS A 256 1.53 -15.39 -1.41
N HIS A 257 0.70 -15.65 -2.40
CA HIS A 257 -0.57 -14.93 -2.58
C HIS A 257 -1.52 -15.33 -1.45
N ILE A 258 -1.97 -14.36 -0.65
CA ILE A 258 -2.83 -14.60 0.52
C ILE A 258 -4.27 -14.11 0.32
N GLY A 259 -4.54 -13.39 -0.77
CA GLY A 259 -5.84 -12.78 -1.02
C GLY A 259 -5.71 -11.53 -1.88
N ASP A 260 -6.86 -10.95 -2.22
CA ASP A 260 -6.91 -9.73 -3.00
C ASP A 260 -7.37 -8.55 -2.14
N THR A 261 -6.78 -7.40 -2.41
CA THR A 261 -7.06 -6.15 -1.71
C THR A 261 -7.40 -5.00 -2.67
N PHE A 262 -8.08 -4.00 -2.13
CA PHE A 262 -8.63 -2.88 -2.89
C PHE A 262 -8.25 -1.55 -2.23
N TRP A 263 -8.07 -0.52 -3.06
CA TRP A 263 -8.07 0.87 -2.59
C TRP A 263 -9.49 1.40 -2.76
N VAL A 264 -10.14 1.65 -1.63
CA VAL A 264 -11.57 1.93 -1.56
C VAL A 264 -11.79 3.33 -1.03
N ARG A 265 -12.57 4.15 -1.74
CA ARG A 265 -13.07 5.42 -1.20
C ARG A 265 -14.44 5.18 -0.56
N LEU A 266 -14.54 5.39 0.75
CA LEU A 266 -15.81 5.37 1.44
C LEU A 266 -16.43 6.76 1.45
N ASP A 267 -17.75 6.84 1.31
CA ASP A 267 -18.50 8.06 1.55
C ASP A 267 -19.06 8.04 2.98
N MET A 268 -18.40 8.78 3.86
CA MET A 268 -18.75 8.86 5.28
C MET A 268 -20.13 9.49 5.51
N SER A 269 -20.72 10.17 4.52
CA SER A 269 -22.10 10.66 4.62
C SER A 269 -23.14 9.54 4.61
N LEU A 270 -22.78 8.37 4.06
CA LEU A 270 -23.65 7.20 3.96
C LEU A 270 -23.66 6.34 5.23
N ALA A 271 -22.70 6.55 6.15
CA ALA A 271 -22.69 5.92 7.46
C ALA A 271 -23.79 6.51 8.37
N ARG A 272 -24.95 5.83 8.41
CA ARG A 272 -26.14 6.16 9.20
C ARG A 272 -26.23 5.31 10.46
#